data_AF-A0A7J2PKE2-F1
#
_entry.id   AF-A0A7J2PKE2-F1
#
_cell.length_a   1.000
_cell.length_b   1.000
_cell.length_c   1.000
_cell.angle_alpha   90.00
_cell.angle_beta   90.00
_cell.angle_gamma   90.00
#
_symmetry.space_group_name_H-M   'P 1'
#
loop_
_entity.id
_entity.type
_entity.pdbx_description
1 polymer ?
#
loop_
_entity_poly.entity_id
_entity_poly.type
_entity_poly.pdbx_seq_one_letter_code
_entity_poly.pdbx_strand_id
1 'polypeptide(L)'
;MKPKNYKYLDGSGNQYNIQDDMRKTLEYVPVKPESSSSGIYDGGKYVKTEITIDQFNKIVSLLNSAIRKSEIHIKDRVKMSGMIIVEEEGNRNAYILDPYSEEKFSIETKLREIFEI
;
A
#
# COMPACT_ATOMS: atom_id res chain seq x y z
N MET A 1 -7.24 -13.58 -16.88
CA MET A 1 -6.25 -12.55 -16.51
C MET A 1 -5.30 -13.17 -15.49
N LYS A 2 -4.00 -12.91 -15.59
CA LYS A 2 -3.06 -13.34 -14.55
C LYS A 2 -3.27 -12.51 -13.28
N PRO A 3 -2.96 -13.05 -12.10
CA PRO A 3 -3.10 -12.34 -10.84
C PRO A 3 -2.25 -11.08 -10.85
N LYS A 4 -2.85 -9.94 -10.48
CA LYS A 4 -2.16 -8.66 -10.35
C LYS A 4 -1.99 -8.36 -8.87
N ASN A 5 -0.73 -8.42 -8.41
CA ASN A 5 -0.41 -8.15 -7.01
C ASN A 5 0.00 -6.70 -6.83
N TYR A 6 -0.50 -6.08 -5.78
CA TYR A 6 -0.10 -4.73 -5.39
C TYR A 6 0.58 -4.79 -4.03
N LYS A 7 1.61 -3.97 -3.86
CA LYS A 7 2.17 -3.64 -2.55
C LYS A 7 2.06 -2.15 -2.36
N TYR A 8 1.70 -1.73 -1.16
CA TYR A 8 1.67 -0.33 -0.77
C TYR A 8 2.53 -0.11 0.47
N LEU A 9 3.42 0.87 0.44
CA LEU A 9 4.16 1.34 1.61
C LEU A 9 3.57 2.68 2.03
N ASP A 10 3.16 2.79 3.29
CA ASP A 10 2.66 4.05 3.83
C ASP A 10 3.81 5.03 4.15
N GLY A 11 3.43 6.23 4.61
CA GLY A 11 4.38 7.27 4.99
C GLY A 11 5.35 6.89 6.13
N SER A 12 5.04 5.87 6.92
CA SER A 12 5.87 5.32 7.99
C SER A 12 6.67 4.09 7.56
N GLY A 13 6.44 3.60 6.33
CA GLY A 13 7.08 2.43 5.76
C GLY A 13 6.38 1.11 6.09
N ASN A 14 5.19 1.12 6.71
CA ASN A 14 4.43 -0.11 6.88
C ASN A 14 3.94 -0.60 5.54
N GLN A 15 4.01 -1.90 5.34
CA GLN A 15 3.70 -2.52 4.06
C GLN A 15 2.32 -3.18 4.09
N TYR A 16 1.57 -2.98 3.02
CA TYR A 16 0.31 -3.64 2.72
C TYR A 16 0.49 -4.48 1.46
N ASN A 17 0.30 -5.80 1.54
CA ASN A 17 0.28 -6.68 0.38
C ASN A 17 -1.17 -7.00 0.02
N ILE A 18 -1.57 -6.61 -1.20
CA ILE A 18 -2.91 -6.81 -1.75
C ILE A 18 -2.79 -7.87 -2.85
N GLN A 19 -3.30 -9.07 -2.59
CA GLN A 19 -3.08 -10.23 -3.44
C GLN A 19 -4.38 -10.66 -4.13
N ASP A 20 -4.25 -10.96 -5.42
CA ASP A 20 -5.32 -11.44 -6.29
C ASP A 20 -5.07 -12.91 -6.67
N ASP A 21 -5.10 -13.83 -5.69
CA ASP A 21 -4.83 -15.25 -5.94
C ASP A 21 -6.13 -16.08 -6.00
N MET A 22 -6.15 -17.29 -5.42
CA MET A 22 -7.37 -18.08 -5.21
C MET A 22 -8.40 -17.33 -4.34
N ARG A 23 -7.95 -16.44 -3.46
CA ARG A 23 -8.76 -15.56 -2.60
C ARG A 23 -8.20 -14.15 -2.65
N LYS A 24 -9.04 -13.16 -2.33
CA LYS A 24 -8.56 -11.78 -2.19
C LYS A 24 -8.04 -11.61 -0.78
N THR A 25 -6.75 -11.36 -0.61
CA THR A 25 -6.15 -11.20 0.71
C THR A 25 -5.48 -9.85 0.87
N LEU A 26 -5.57 -9.34 2.09
CA LEU A 26 -4.86 -8.14 2.52
C LEU A 26 -3.98 -8.50 3.72
N GLU A 27 -2.70 -8.20 3.60
CA GLU A 27 -1.70 -8.46 4.63
C GLU A 27 -1.00 -7.15 5.01
N TYR A 28 -0.98 -6.86 6.30
CA TYR A 28 -0.28 -5.73 6.91
C TYR A 28 1.00 -6.21 7.60
N VAL A 29 2.13 -5.70 7.13
CA VAL A 29 3.46 -5.96 7.66
C VAL A 29 4.00 -4.65 8.25
N PRO A 30 3.86 -4.45 9.57
CA PRO A 30 4.31 -3.22 10.23
C PRO A 30 5.83 -3.16 10.31
N VAL A 31 6.37 -1.94 10.25
CA VAL A 31 7.76 -1.70 10.63
C VAL A 31 7.90 -1.94 12.14
N LYS A 32 8.94 -2.68 12.52
CA LYS A 32 9.31 -2.89 13.92
C LYS A 32 10.35 -1.88 14.38
N PRO A 33 10.45 -1.58 15.69
CA PRO A 33 11.42 -0.62 16.22
C PRO A 33 12.84 -0.89 15.72
N GLU A 34 13.23 -2.18 15.70
CA GLU A 34 14.52 -2.69 15.20
C GLU A 34 14.83 -2.31 13.74
N SER A 35 13.79 -2.17 12.91
CA SER A 35 13.88 -1.83 11.49
C SER A 35 13.48 -0.36 11.22
N SER A 36 13.22 0.42 12.26
CA SER A 36 12.80 1.81 12.13
C SER A 36 14.00 2.75 12.18
N SER A 37 13.99 3.80 11.35
CA SER A 37 15.07 4.80 11.35
C SER A 37 15.21 5.54 12.69
N SER A 38 14.16 5.58 13.52
CA SER A 38 14.18 6.20 14.84
C SER A 38 14.53 5.24 15.98
N GLY A 39 14.57 3.93 15.71
CA GLY A 39 14.74 2.89 16.73
C GLY A 39 13.56 2.73 17.71
N ILE A 40 12.51 3.56 17.60
CA ILE A 40 11.39 3.62 18.56
C ILE A 40 10.01 3.47 17.92
N TYR A 41 9.91 3.55 16.59
CA TYR A 41 8.62 3.43 15.91
C TYR A 41 8.17 1.97 15.85
N ASP A 42 6.96 1.69 16.32
CA ASP A 42 6.29 0.39 16.14
C ASP A 42 5.01 0.59 15.33
N GLY A 43 4.95 -0.03 14.15
CA GLY A 43 3.77 -0.02 13.28
C GLY A 43 2.63 -0.91 13.79
N GLY A 44 2.78 -1.56 14.94
CA GLY A 44 1.75 -2.40 15.54
C GLY A 44 1.92 -3.87 15.20
N LYS A 45 0.82 -4.63 15.15
CA LYS A 45 0.87 -6.09 14.96
C LYS A 45 0.73 -6.45 13.48
N TYR A 46 1.44 -7.49 13.06
CA TYR A 46 1.22 -8.13 11.77
C TYR A 46 -0.22 -8.68 11.71
N VAL A 47 -0.90 -8.46 10.59
CA VAL A 47 -2.26 -8.99 10.36
C VAL A 47 -2.38 -9.46 8.92
N LYS A 48 -3.04 -10.60 8.70
CA LYS A 48 -3.41 -11.08 7.36
C LYS A 48 -4.85 -11.56 7.39
N THR A 49 -5.65 -11.06 6.45
CA THR A 49 -7.08 -11.39 6.37
C THR A 49 -7.53 -11.60 4.94
N GLU A 50 -8.59 -12.39 4.77
CA GLU A 50 -9.34 -12.46 3.52
C GLU A 50 -10.28 -11.26 3.43
N ILE A 51 -10.34 -10.61 2.28
CA ILE A 51 -11.21 -9.47 2.03
C ILE A 51 -12.24 -9.79 0.96
N THR A 52 -13.38 -9.10 1.02
CA THR A 52 -14.41 -9.23 -0.01
C THR A 52 -13.94 -8.69 -1.36
N ILE A 53 -14.58 -9.16 -2.44
CA ILE A 53 -14.34 -8.64 -3.80
C ILE A 53 -14.59 -7.12 -3.87
N ASP A 54 -15.61 -6.61 -3.17
CA ASP A 54 -15.92 -5.18 -3.13
C ASP A 54 -14.80 -4.37 -2.45
N GLN A 55 -14.30 -4.83 -1.30
CA GLN A 55 -13.16 -4.19 -0.63
C GLN A 55 -11.92 -4.21 -1.52
N PHE A 56 -11.62 -5.34 -2.15
CA PHE A 56 -10.49 -5.47 -3.07
C PHE A 56 -10.60 -4.48 -4.23
N ASN A 57 -11.76 -4.44 -4.90
CA ASN A 57 -11.99 -3.54 -6.03
C ASN A 57 -11.87 -2.06 -5.63
N LYS A 58 -12.34 -1.69 -4.43
CA LYS A 58 -12.19 -0.32 -3.91
C LYS A 58 -10.73 0.06 -3.71
N ILE A 59 -9.93 -0.81 -3.08
CA ILE A 59 -8.49 -0.58 -2.87
C ILE A 59 -7.78 -0.46 -4.23
N VAL A 60 -8.01 -1.42 -5.13
CA VAL A 60 -7.38 -1.45 -6.45
C VAL A 60 -7.77 -0.24 -7.30
N SER A 61 -9.00 0.25 -7.19
CA SER A 61 -9.44 1.48 -7.85
C SER A 61 -8.66 2.69 -7.37
N LEU A 62 -8.49 2.85 -6.05
CA LEU A 62 -7.70 3.95 -5.47
C LEU A 62 -6.23 3.89 -5.92
N LEU A 63 -5.62 2.70 -5.87
CA LEU A 63 -4.23 2.50 -6.32
C LEU A 63 -4.06 2.85 -7.80
N ASN A 64 -4.95 2.35 -8.67
CA ASN A 64 -4.87 2.64 -10.11
C ASN A 64 -5.15 4.11 -10.43
N SER A 65 -6.03 4.77 -9.67
CA SER A 65 -6.26 6.22 -9.79
C SER A 65 -4.97 6.99 -9.48
N ALA A 66 -4.31 6.68 -8.35
CA ALA A 66 -3.04 7.30 -7.97
C ALA A 66 -1.91 7.03 -8.98
N ILE A 67 -1.85 5.82 -9.55
CA ILE A 67 -0.88 5.47 -10.60
C ILE A 67 -1.06 6.32 -11.87
N ARG A 68 -2.31 6.66 -12.24
CA ARG A 68 -2.57 7.45 -13.46
C ARG A 68 -2.31 8.94 -13.27
N LYS A 69 -2.25 9.40 -12.02
CA LYS A 69 -2.11 10.80 -11.65
C LYS A 69 -0.64 11.19 -11.52
N SER A 70 0.05 11.38 -12.65
CA SER A 70 1.50 11.65 -12.67
C SER A 70 1.93 12.91 -11.92
N GLU A 71 1.02 13.88 -11.74
CA GLU A 71 1.29 15.12 -11.02
C GLU A 71 1.52 14.94 -9.51
N ILE A 72 1.06 13.82 -8.94
CA ILE A 72 1.32 13.48 -7.54
C ILE A 72 2.52 12.55 -7.38
N HIS A 73 3.24 12.24 -8.48
CA HIS A 73 4.42 11.39 -8.41
C HIS A 73 5.67 12.21 -8.14
N ILE A 74 6.49 11.69 -7.23
CA ILE A 74 7.81 12.25 -6.93
C ILE A 74 8.92 11.28 -7.34
N LYS A 75 10.10 11.80 -7.61
CA LYS A 75 11.23 10.99 -8.11
C LYS A 75 11.86 10.11 -7.03
N ASP A 76 12.01 10.66 -5.83
CA ASP A 76 12.73 10.03 -4.73
C ASP A 76 11.81 9.91 -3.52
N ARG A 77 11.96 8.81 -2.76
CA ARG A 77 11.22 8.65 -1.50
C ARG A 77 11.70 9.70 -0.50
N VAL A 78 10.74 10.42 0.06
CA VAL A 78 10.94 11.30 1.22
C VAL A 78 10.13 10.80 2.40
N LYS A 79 10.40 11.31 3.60
CA LYS A 79 9.59 10.99 4.79
C LYS A 79 8.12 11.27 4.49
N MET A 80 7.24 10.38 4.96
CA MET A 80 5.79 10.44 4.71
C MET A 80 5.36 10.15 3.26
N SER A 81 6.26 9.90 2.30
CA SER A 81 5.85 9.47 0.95
C SER A 81 5.22 8.08 0.98
N GLY A 82 4.13 7.92 0.22
CA GLY A 82 3.56 6.62 -0.09
C GLY A 82 4.28 5.98 -1.28
N MET A 83 4.23 4.65 -1.41
CA MET A 83 4.77 3.98 -2.59
C MET A 83 3.88 2.81 -3.00
N ILE A 84 3.46 2.82 -4.27
CA ILE A 84 2.72 1.72 -4.88
C ILE A 84 3.71 0.89 -5.71
N ILE A 85 3.70 -0.42 -5.51
CA ILE A 85 4.43 -1.38 -6.32
C ILE A 85 3.41 -2.31 -6.97
N VAL A 86 3.49 -2.46 -8.29
CA VAL A 86 2.62 -3.35 -9.06
C VAL A 86 3.46 -4.46 -9.67
N GLU A 87 3.07 -5.70 -9.40
CA GLU A 87 3.70 -6.90 -9.94
C GLU A 87 2.70 -7.61 -10.86
N GLU A 88 2.99 -7.61 -12.17
CA GLU A 88 2.14 -8.16 -13.23
C GLU A 88 3.02 -8.78 -14.33
N GLU A 89 2.78 -10.06 -14.65
CA GLU A 89 3.50 -10.79 -15.72
C GLU A 89 5.04 -10.78 -15.61
N GLY A 90 5.58 -10.74 -14.40
CA GLY A 90 7.02 -10.64 -14.17
C GLY A 90 7.59 -9.22 -14.28
N ASN A 91 6.77 -8.24 -14.68
CA ASN A 91 7.11 -6.83 -14.61
C ASN A 91 6.81 -6.28 -13.22
N ARG A 92 7.70 -5.41 -12.74
CA ARG A 92 7.57 -4.72 -11.46
C ARG A 92 7.70 -3.22 -11.70
N ASN A 93 6.62 -2.48 -11.46
CA ASN A 93 6.60 -1.02 -11.55
C ASN A 93 6.43 -0.41 -10.17
N ALA A 94 7.09 0.71 -9.92
CA ALA A 94 7.03 1.44 -8.66
C ALA A 94 6.63 2.90 -8.90
N TYR A 95 5.74 3.41 -8.07
CA TYR A 95 5.21 4.77 -8.13
C TYR A 95 5.29 5.38 -6.74
N ILE A 96 6.06 6.45 -6.58
CA ILE A 96 6.23 7.14 -5.31
C ILE A 96 5.27 8.33 -5.29
N LEU A 97 4.43 8.40 -4.26
CA LEU A 97 3.39 9.41 -4.12
C LEU A 97 3.88 10.56 -3.23
N ASP A 98 3.50 11.78 -3.60
CA ASP A 98 3.69 12.98 -2.80
C ASP A 98 3.08 12.78 -1.40
N PRO A 99 3.82 13.11 -0.31
CA PRO A 99 3.36 12.97 1.07
C PRO A 99 2.02 13.62 1.41
N TYR A 100 1.65 14.66 0.66
CA TYR A 100 0.48 15.48 0.89
C TYR A 100 -0.62 15.29 -0.17
N SER A 101 -0.46 14.31 -1.07
CA SER A 101 -1.49 13.98 -2.05
C SER A 101 -2.75 13.41 -1.40
N GLU A 102 -3.92 13.88 -1.85
CA GLU A 102 -5.22 13.38 -1.41
C GLU A 102 -5.40 11.89 -1.69
N GLU A 103 -4.80 11.41 -2.78
CA GLU A 103 -4.81 9.99 -3.16
C GLU A 103 -4.09 9.11 -2.14
N LYS A 104 -2.90 9.52 -1.68
CA LYS A 104 -2.17 8.80 -0.63
C LYS A 104 -3.02 8.70 0.63
N PHE A 105 -3.61 9.81 1.08
CA PHE A 105 -4.48 9.82 2.25
C PHE A 105 -5.69 8.90 2.06
N SER A 106 -6.33 8.93 0.89
CA SER A 106 -7.49 8.09 0.58
C SER A 106 -7.14 6.60 0.58
N ILE A 107 -5.97 6.22 0.04
CA ILE A 107 -5.47 4.85 0.06
C ILE A 107 -5.24 4.40 1.51
N GLU A 108 -4.49 5.19 2.29
CA GLU A 108 -4.15 4.84 3.68
C GLU A 108 -5.38 4.74 4.57
N THR A 109 -6.34 5.66 4.45
CA THR A 109 -7.60 5.61 5.20
C THR A 109 -8.37 4.33 4.86
N LYS A 110 -8.53 3.98 3.58
CA LYS A 110 -9.24 2.77 3.17
C LYS A 110 -8.55 1.50 3.68
N LEU A 111 -7.23 1.44 3.64
CA LEU A 111 -6.47 0.29 4.13
C LEU A 111 -6.60 0.11 5.65
N ARG A 112 -6.57 1.21 6.40
CA ARG A 112 -6.76 1.22 7.85
C ARG A 112 -8.16 0.79 8.28
N GLU A 113 -9.20 1.27 7.58
CA GLU A 113 -10.59 0.87 7.81
C GLU A 113 -10.80 -0.64 7.76
N ILE A 114 -10.05 -1.36 6.91
CA ILE A 114 -10.17 -2.81 6.78
C ILE A 114 -9.55 -3.56 7.97
N PHE A 115 -8.51 -2.99 8.58
CA PHE A 115 -7.79 -3.60 9.70
C PHE A 115 -8.22 -3.05 11.07
N GLU A 116 -9.05 -2.02 11.11
CA GLU A 116 -9.42 -1.30 12.33
C GLU A 116 -8.21 -0.75 13.11
N ILE A 117 -7.19 -0.26 12.39
CA ILE A 117 -5.91 0.28 12.93
C ILE A 117 -5.71 1.77 12.70
#